data_AF-A0A821QCC2-F1
#
_entry.id   AF-A0A821QCC2-F1
#
_cell.length_a   1.000
_cell.length_b   1.000
_cell.length_c   1.000
_cell.angle_alpha   90.00
_cell.angle_beta   90.00
_cell.angle_gamma   90.00
#
_symmetry.space_group_name_H-M   'P 1'
#
loop_
_entity.id
_entity.type
_entity.pdbx_description
1 polymer ?
#
loop_
_entity_poly.entity_id
_entity_poly.type
_entity_poly.pdbx_seq_one_letter_code
_entity_poly.pdbx_strand_id
1 'polypeptide(L)'
;MYTFRYFIQDLYSALTLKHKIFKEYGESVTLYRGLRLTQLEFDEMTKDEQQLISMNGYLSTSLSSGVAKMYAGEPTLTSDKLSIILEIECDVEKLGDRVIFADVTSESTFRDENEV
;
A
#
# COMPACT_ATOMS: atom_id res chain seq x y z
N MET A 1 -29.19 4.69 1.98
CA MET A 1 -27.75 4.37 1.98
C MET A 1 -27.03 5.40 2.88
N TYR A 2 -27.18 5.27 4.21
CA TYR A 2 -26.68 6.25 5.20
C TYR A 2 -26.02 5.61 6.44
N THR A 3 -26.12 4.28 6.58
CA THR A 3 -25.76 3.57 7.82
C THR A 3 -24.30 3.72 8.21
N PHE A 4 -23.38 3.81 7.23
CA PHE A 4 -21.95 3.90 7.48
C PHE A 4 -21.38 5.31 7.41
N ARG A 5 -22.20 6.36 7.24
CA ARG A 5 -21.69 7.72 7.01
C ARG A 5 -20.83 8.21 8.18
N TYR A 6 -21.29 7.99 9.42
CA TYR A 6 -20.53 8.38 10.61
C TYR A 6 -19.23 7.58 10.71
N PHE A 7 -19.29 6.26 10.49
CA PHE A 7 -18.10 5.41 10.50
C PHE A 7 -17.06 5.84 9.45
N ILE A 8 -17.49 6.13 8.21
CA ILE A 8 -16.61 6.60 7.14
C ILE A 8 -16.00 7.96 7.51
N GLN A 9 -16.79 8.85 8.10
CA GLN A 9 -16.32 10.18 8.51
C GLN A 9 -15.32 10.12 9.67
N ASP A 10 -15.55 9.24 10.64
CA ASP A 10 -14.63 8.98 11.75
C ASP A 10 -13.33 8.35 11.25
N LEU A 11 -13.43 7.35 10.35
CA LEU A 11 -12.27 6.72 9.72
C LEU A 11 -11.44 7.75 8.93
N TYR A 12 -12.09 8.57 8.12
CA TYR A 12 -11.41 9.64 7.37
C TYR A 12 -10.69 10.63 8.30
N SER A 13 -11.34 11.02 9.40
CA SER A 13 -10.75 11.95 10.38
C SER A 13 -9.53 11.34 11.07
N ALA A 14 -9.61 10.06 11.44
CA ALA A 14 -8.50 9.33 12.04
C ALA A 14 -7.30 9.18 11.09
N LEU A 15 -7.55 8.82 9.82
CA LEU A 15 -6.51 8.70 8.80
C LEU A 15 -5.85 10.06 8.50
N THR A 16 -6.64 11.13 8.44
CA THR A 16 -6.11 12.48 8.22
C THR A 16 -5.20 12.93 9.36
N LEU A 17 -5.55 12.59 10.61
CA LEU A 17 -4.69 12.88 11.77
C LEU A 17 -3.37 12.10 11.68
N LYS A 18 -3.43 10.81 11.36
CA LYS A 18 -2.24 9.97 11.17
C LYS A 18 -1.34 10.48 10.07
N HIS A 19 -1.91 10.96 8.97
CA HIS A 19 -1.15 11.52 7.87
C HIS A 19 -0.39 12.78 8.23
N LYS A 20 -0.96 13.65 9.08
CA LYS A 20 -0.22 14.81 9.60
C LYS A 20 1.01 14.38 10.40
N ILE A 21 0.85 13.37 11.24
CA ILE A 21 1.97 12.80 12.02
C ILE A 21 3.00 12.19 11.06
N PHE A 22 2.55 11.40 10.09
CA PHE A 22 3.42 10.75 9.10
C PHE A 22 4.26 11.76 8.29
N LYS A 23 3.68 12.89 7.91
CA LYS A 23 4.39 13.98 7.22
C LYS A 23 5.57 14.55 8.01
N GLU A 24 5.54 14.47 9.34
CA GLU A 24 6.65 14.94 10.17
C GLU A 24 7.87 14.01 10.11
N TYR A 25 7.72 12.77 9.62
CA TYR A 25 8.79 11.77 9.60
C TYR A 25 9.75 11.88 8.41
N GLY A 26 9.41 12.60 7.33
CA GLY A 26 10.35 12.82 6.22
C GLY A 26 9.72 13.29 4.91
N GLU A 27 10.58 13.72 3.98
CA GLU A 27 10.21 14.24 2.65
C GLU A 27 9.80 13.13 1.68
N SER A 28 10.43 11.95 1.79
CA SER A 28 10.19 10.80 0.91
C SER A 28 10.22 9.48 1.67
N VAL A 29 9.38 8.53 1.24
CA VAL A 29 9.33 7.16 1.79
C VAL A 29 9.22 6.13 0.67
N THR A 30 9.90 5.00 0.83
CA THR A 30 9.72 3.84 -0.04
C THR A 30 8.86 2.82 0.67
N LEU A 31 7.76 2.44 0.02
CA LEU A 31 6.79 1.47 0.52
C LEU A 31 6.84 0.21 -0.34
N TYR A 32 6.55 -0.93 0.27
CA TYR A 32 6.60 -2.23 -0.38
C TYR A 32 5.28 -2.97 -0.27
N ARG A 33 4.85 -3.61 -1.35
CA ARG A 33 3.70 -4.51 -1.35
C ARG A 33 4.02 -5.81 -2.08
N GLY A 34 3.79 -6.93 -1.40
CA GLY A 34 3.89 -8.26 -1.99
C GLY A 34 2.57 -8.69 -2.60
N LEU A 35 2.62 -9.29 -3.79
CA LEU A 35 1.43 -9.76 -4.51
C LEU A 35 1.75 -11.01 -5.33
N ARG A 36 0.70 -11.77 -5.62
CA ARG A 36 0.74 -12.91 -6.53
C ARG A 36 -0.24 -12.65 -7.67
N LEU A 37 0.29 -12.53 -8.88
CA LEU A 37 -0.49 -12.34 -10.09
C LEU A 37 -0.26 -13.51 -11.04
N THR A 38 -1.26 -13.85 -11.84
CA THR A 38 -1.05 -14.69 -13.00
C THR A 38 -0.18 -13.97 -14.04
N GLN A 39 0.43 -14.71 -14.96
CA GLN A 39 1.16 -14.10 -16.08
C GLN A 39 0.29 -13.10 -16.85
N LEU A 40 -0.99 -13.42 -17.08
CA LEU A 40 -1.92 -12.54 -17.80
C LEU A 40 -2.17 -11.23 -17.04
N GLU A 41 -2.45 -11.30 -15.74
CA GLU A 41 -2.65 -10.10 -14.91
C GLU A 41 -1.39 -9.23 -14.85
N PHE A 42 -0.21 -9.85 -14.79
CA PHE A 42 1.06 -9.14 -14.83
C PHE A 42 1.28 -8.47 -16.18
N ASP A 43 1.04 -9.19 -17.27
CA ASP A 43 1.16 -8.66 -18.63
C ASP A 43 0.18 -7.51 -18.85
N GLU A 44 -1.05 -7.59 -18.33
CA GLU A 44 -2.01 -6.48 -18.37
C GLU A 44 -1.56 -5.28 -17.55
N MET A 45 -1.00 -5.52 -16.36
CA MET A 45 -0.48 -4.47 -15.47
C MET A 45 0.76 -3.78 -16.05
N THR A 46 1.54 -4.48 -16.88
CA THR A 46 2.80 -4.00 -17.47
C THR A 46 2.72 -3.70 -18.97
N LYS A 47 1.54 -3.90 -19.58
CA LYS A 47 1.31 -3.83 -21.03
C LYS A 47 1.83 -2.55 -21.67
N ASP A 48 1.75 -1.46 -20.91
CA ASP A 48 2.19 -0.14 -21.31
C ASP A 48 2.98 0.46 -20.14
N GLU A 49 4.29 0.20 -20.11
CA GLU A 49 5.20 0.85 -19.19
C GLU A 49 4.95 2.37 -19.23
N GLN A 50 4.75 3.00 -18.05
CA GLN A 50 4.36 4.42 -17.84
C GLN A 50 2.85 4.71 -17.73
N GLN A 51 1.97 3.71 -17.60
CA GLN A 51 0.57 3.96 -17.26
C GLN A 51 0.34 4.24 -15.76
N LEU A 52 -0.71 5.01 -15.48
CA LEU A 52 -1.19 5.29 -14.13
C LEU A 52 -2.12 4.16 -13.68
N ILE A 53 -1.76 3.51 -12.57
CA ILE A 53 -2.61 2.52 -11.91
C ILE A 53 -3.45 3.23 -10.85
N SER A 54 -4.78 3.17 -10.99
CA SER A 54 -5.71 3.66 -9.98
C SER A 54 -6.24 2.49 -9.17
N MET A 55 -5.96 2.49 -7.87
CA MET A 55 -6.49 1.49 -6.94
C MET A 55 -7.84 1.95 -6.38
N ASN A 56 -8.87 1.12 -6.51
CA ASN A 56 -10.19 1.39 -5.94
C ASN A 56 -10.22 0.98 -4.46
N GLY A 57 -9.64 1.81 -3.59
CA GLY A 57 -9.65 1.60 -2.14
C GLY A 57 -8.32 1.98 -1.47
N TYR A 58 -8.13 1.47 -0.26
CA TYR A 58 -6.87 1.62 0.47
C TYR A 58 -5.82 0.66 -0.08
N LEU A 59 -4.58 1.13 -0.16
CA LEU A 59 -3.43 0.33 -0.56
C LEU A 59 -2.59 0.02 0.68
N SER A 60 -2.79 -1.16 1.26
CA SER A 60 -1.97 -1.62 2.39
C SER A 60 -0.55 -1.91 1.91
N THR A 61 0.43 -1.29 2.56
CA THR A 61 1.84 -1.45 2.24
C THR A 61 2.66 -1.62 3.51
N SER A 62 3.94 -1.96 3.35
CA SER A 62 4.88 -2.10 4.47
C SER A 62 6.13 -1.27 4.19
N LEU A 63 6.72 -0.72 5.26
CA LEU A 63 8.07 -0.16 5.22
C LEU A 63 9.17 -1.23 5.06
N SER A 64 8.81 -2.51 5.25
CA SER A 64 9.73 -3.65 5.19
C SER A 64 9.58 -4.44 3.90
N SER A 65 10.63 -4.43 3.07
CA SER A 65 10.71 -5.30 1.89
C SER A 65 10.66 -6.80 2.26
N GLY A 66 11.07 -7.17 3.48
CA GLY A 66 10.96 -8.54 3.98
C GLY A 66 9.51 -8.99 4.17
N VAL A 67 8.66 -8.11 4.68
CA VAL A 67 7.22 -8.35 4.83
C VAL A 67 6.59 -8.48 3.44
N ALA A 68 6.91 -7.59 2.50
CA ALA A 68 6.45 -7.72 1.12
C ALA A 68 6.89 -9.04 0.46
N LYS A 69 8.12 -9.49 0.70
CA LYS A 69 8.58 -10.82 0.24
C LYS A 69 7.75 -11.96 0.84
N MET A 70 7.41 -11.88 2.12
CA MET A 70 6.55 -12.87 2.77
C MET A 70 5.18 -12.96 2.10
N TYR A 71 4.57 -11.81 1.77
CA TYR A 71 3.28 -11.74 1.08
C TYR A 71 3.34 -12.16 -0.40
N ALA A 72 4.42 -11.84 -1.11
CA ALA A 72 4.66 -12.35 -2.46
C ALA A 72 4.85 -13.88 -2.43
N GLY A 73 5.50 -14.38 -1.38
CA GLY A 73 5.85 -15.77 -1.16
C GLY A 73 6.81 -16.33 -2.21
N GLU A 74 7.25 -17.57 -2.02
CA GLU A 74 8.20 -18.20 -2.94
C GLU A 74 7.55 -18.54 -4.30
N PRO A 75 8.26 -18.34 -5.41
CA PRO A 75 7.80 -18.80 -6.72
C PRO A 75 7.73 -20.33 -6.72
N THR A 76 6.62 -20.87 -7.20
CA THR A 76 6.42 -22.32 -7.28
C THR A 76 6.44 -22.77 -8.74
N LEU A 77 7.24 -23.79 -9.05
CA LEU A 77 7.42 -24.32 -10.40
C LEU A 77 6.13 -24.83 -11.06
N THR A 78 5.09 -25.10 -10.26
CA THR A 78 3.81 -25.65 -10.71
C THR A 78 2.69 -24.64 -10.79
N SER A 79 2.90 -23.40 -10.34
CA SER A 79 1.88 -22.35 -10.36
C SER A 79 2.09 -21.43 -11.55
N ASP A 80 1.01 -21.06 -12.21
CA ASP A 80 0.92 -19.98 -13.21
C ASP A 80 1.02 -18.57 -12.59
N LYS A 81 1.38 -18.49 -11.30
CA LYS A 81 1.44 -17.24 -10.53
C LYS A 81 2.87 -16.79 -10.32
N LEU A 82 3.10 -15.53 -10.65
CA LEU A 82 4.32 -14.80 -10.41
C LEU A 82 4.28 -14.20 -8.99
N SER A 83 5.38 -14.37 -8.26
CA SER A 83 5.63 -13.64 -7.02
C SER A 83 6.21 -12.27 -7.35
N ILE A 84 5.49 -11.20 -7.03
CA ILE A 84 5.83 -9.84 -7.41
C ILE A 84 5.93 -8.97 -6.15
N ILE A 85 6.91 -8.06 -6.16
CA ILE A 85 7.05 -7.01 -5.17
C ILE A 85 6.90 -5.68 -5.91
N LEU A 86 5.92 -4.88 -5.48
CA LEU A 86 5.83 -3.48 -5.86
C LEU A 86 6.66 -2.67 -4.88
N GLU A 87 7.60 -1.92 -5.42
CA GLU A 87 8.34 -0.88 -4.72
C GLU A 87 7.73 0.47 -5.14
N ILE A 88 7.27 1.23 -4.16
CA ILE A 88 6.49 2.44 -4.37
C ILE A 88 7.24 3.59 -3.72
N GLU A 89 7.86 4.43 -4.55
CA GLU A 89 8.52 5.66 -4.10
C GLU A 89 7.48 6.78 -3.95
N CYS A 90 7.37 7.28 -2.73
CA CYS A 90 6.41 8.32 -2.37
C CYS A 90 7.15 9.58 -1.94
N ASP A 91 7.01 10.66 -2.71
CA ASP A 91 7.44 12.01 -2.33
C ASP A 91 6.34 12.65 -1.48
N VAL A 92 6.40 12.43 -0.17
CA VAL A 92 5.35 12.81 0.80
C VAL A 92 5.18 14.33 0.83
N GLU A 93 6.27 15.07 0.70
CA GLU A 93 6.23 16.55 0.68
C GLU A 93 5.48 17.06 -0.56
N LYS A 94 5.86 16.60 -1.77
CA LYS A 94 5.19 17.04 -3.00
C LYS A 94 3.74 16.57 -3.11
N LEU A 95 3.44 15.37 -2.60
CA LEU A 95 2.08 14.83 -2.62
C LEU A 95 1.15 15.60 -1.67
N GLY A 96 1.68 16.17 -0.59
CA GLY A 96 0.90 17.00 0.34
C GLY A 96 -0.31 16.24 0.86
N ASP A 97 -1.48 16.88 0.95
CA ASP A 97 -2.73 16.25 1.41
C ASP A 97 -3.52 15.54 0.29
N ARG A 98 -2.94 15.40 -0.91
CA ARG A 98 -3.60 14.72 -2.04
C ARG A 98 -3.61 13.20 -1.87
N VAL A 99 -2.62 12.67 -1.17
CA VAL A 99 -2.48 11.25 -0.84
C VAL A 99 -2.30 11.15 0.67
N ILE A 100 -3.16 10.35 1.30
CA ILE A 100 -3.16 10.15 2.74
C ILE A 100 -2.37 8.90 3.06
N PHE A 101 -1.28 9.06 3.80
CA PHE A 101 -0.46 7.98 4.35
C PHE A 101 -0.82 7.79 5.82
N ALA A 102 -0.93 6.56 6.30
CA ALA A 102 -1.26 6.32 7.69
C ALA A 102 -0.46 5.14 8.23
N ASP A 103 0.55 5.42 9.05
CA ASP A 103 1.17 4.38 9.86
C ASP A 103 0.12 3.84 10.85
N VAL A 104 -0.27 2.58 10.63
CA VAL A 104 -1.28 1.86 11.42
C VAL A 104 -0.63 0.77 12.27
N THR A 105 0.70 0.79 12.42
CA THR A 105 1.46 -0.21 13.19
C THR A 105 0.92 -0.37 14.62
N SER A 106 0.53 0.72 15.28
CA SER A 106 0.00 0.67 16.65
C SER A 106 -1.37 0.00 16.78
N GLU A 107 -2.20 0.12 15.74
CA GLU A 107 -3.58 -0.38 15.68
C GLU A 107 -3.68 -1.74 14.98
N SER A 108 -2.68 -2.10 14.17
CA SER A 108 -2.66 -3.35 13.44
C SER A 108 -2.52 -4.53 14.41
N THR A 109 -3.20 -5.64 14.05
CA THR A 109 -3.00 -6.93 14.72
C THR A 109 -1.60 -7.48 14.40
N PHE A 110 -0.99 -7.04 13.28
CA PHE A 110 0.31 -7.47 12.80
C PHE A 110 1.34 -6.34 12.94
N ARG A 111 1.69 -6.00 14.19
CA ARG A 111 2.58 -4.86 14.49
C ARG A 111 3.98 -4.97 13.88
N ASP A 112 4.45 -6.19 13.65
CA ASP A 112 5.79 -6.42 13.09
C ASP A 112 5.85 -6.14 11.58
N GLU A 113 4.69 -5.89 10.94
CA GLU A 113 4.60 -5.64 9.51
C GLU A 113 4.90 -4.20 9.13
N ASN A 114 4.97 -3.26 10.08
CA ASN A 114 5.21 -1.83 9.83
C ASN A 114 4.30 -1.29 8.72
N GLU A 115 3.00 -1.51 8.88
CA GLU A 115 1.98 -1.23 7.87
C GLU A 115 1.72 0.28 7.75
N VAL A 116 1.71 0.75 6.50
CA VAL A 116 1.43 2.14 6.09
C VAL A 116 0.39 2.16 4.98
#